data_AF-A0A0Q4C1J9-F1
#
_entry.id   AF-A0A0Q4C1J9-F1
#
_cell.length_a   1.000
_cell.length_b   1.000
_cell.length_c   1.000
_cell.angle_alpha   90.00
_cell.angle_beta   90.00
_cell.angle_gamma   90.00
#
_symmetry.space_group_name_H-M   'P 1'
#
loop_
_entity.id
_entity.type
_entity.pdbx_description
1 polymer ?
#
loop_
_entity_poly.entity_id
_entity_poly.type
_entity_poly.pdbx_seq_one_letter_code
_entity_poly.pdbx_strand_id
1 'polypeptide(L)'
;MPVPKAHLCDVPGCNTTRKRWQRLCEKHFAALPGDIRTGIIGAHAAGRKADHRRECRRAAAHLSAAAGQATVTPERAFELSQRLLGER
;
A
#
# COMPACT_ATOMS: atom_id res chain seq x y z
N MET A 1 28.57 13.31 12.69
CA MET A 1 27.21 13.78 12.37
C MET A 1 26.31 12.57 12.18
N PRO A 2 25.17 12.43 12.88
CA PRO A 2 24.29 11.30 12.68
C PRO A 2 23.69 11.35 11.27
N VAL A 3 23.87 10.27 10.50
CA VAL A 3 23.25 10.13 9.18
C VAL A 3 21.73 10.11 9.39
N PRO A 4 20.94 11.00 8.75
CA PRO A 4 19.50 10.97 8.90
C PRO A 4 18.97 9.62 8.45
N LYS A 5 18.25 8.91 9.33
CA LYS A 5 17.61 7.63 8.98
C LYS A 5 16.67 7.89 7.81
N ALA A 6 17.00 7.33 6.65
CA ALA A 6 16.11 7.32 5.51
C ALA A 6 14.85 6.53 5.89
N HIS A 7 13.72 7.22 5.99
CA HIS A 7 12.44 6.54 6.12
C HIS A 7 12.06 6.07 4.72
N LEU A 8 12.10 4.76 4.49
CA LEU A 8 11.67 4.15 3.22
C LEU A 8 10.16 3.88 3.26
N CYS A 9 9.52 3.92 2.09
CA CYS A 9 8.12 3.53 1.90
C CYS A 9 7.87 2.09 2.40
N ASP A 10 6.72 1.84 3.02
CA ASP A 10 6.35 0.48 3.49
C ASP A 10 5.82 -0.42 2.34
N VAL A 11 5.72 0.09 1.11
CA VAL A 11 5.24 -0.69 -0.05
C VAL A 11 6.36 -1.60 -0.57
N PRO A 12 6.13 -2.93 -0.68
CA PRO A 12 7.13 -3.84 -1.23
C PRO A 12 7.45 -3.46 -2.68
N GLY A 13 8.73 -3.26 -2.98
CA GLY A 13 9.21 -2.80 -4.31
C GLY A 13 9.33 -1.28 -4.45
N CYS A 14 8.96 -0.50 -3.43
CA CYS A 14 9.14 0.96 -3.45
C CYS A 14 10.33 1.39 -2.60
N ASN A 15 11.40 1.88 -3.24
CA ASN A 15 12.58 2.43 -2.55
C ASN A 15 12.53 3.96 -2.38
N THR A 16 11.35 4.56 -2.48
CA THR A 16 11.21 6.02 -2.33
C THR A 16 11.24 6.42 -0.86
N THR A 17 11.90 7.54 -0.56
CA THR A 17 11.92 8.16 0.77
C THR A 17 10.56 8.78 1.12
N ARG A 18 10.22 8.71 2.41
CA ARG A 18 9.02 9.30 3.03
C ARG A 18 9.40 10.23 4.18
N LYS A 19 8.48 11.09 4.62
CA LYS A 19 8.67 11.88 5.85
C LYS A 19 8.49 10.97 7.08
N ARG A 20 9.12 11.30 8.21
CA ARG A 20 9.08 10.50 9.47
C ARG A 20 7.66 10.13 9.92
N TRP A 21 6.70 11.04 9.74
CA TRP A 21 5.30 10.88 10.13
C TRP A 21 4.45 10.21 9.05
N GLN A 22 4.93 10.19 7.81
CA GLN A 22 4.25 9.52 6.71
C GLN A 22 4.58 8.04 6.75
N ARG A 23 3.58 7.20 6.50
CA ARG A 23 3.84 5.77 6.27
C ARG A 23 4.16 5.42 4.82
N LEU A 24 3.71 6.24 3.89
CA LEU A 24 3.83 6.02 2.45
C LEU A 24 4.58 7.20 1.82
N CYS A 25 5.24 6.98 0.69
CA CYS A 25 5.79 8.08 -0.10
C CYS A 25 4.64 8.89 -0.76
N GLU A 26 4.93 10.12 -1.19
CA GLU A 26 3.93 11.02 -1.76
C GLU A 26 3.23 10.44 -3.00
N LYS A 27 3.95 9.66 -3.83
CA LYS A 27 3.39 8.97 -5.01
C LYS A 27 2.33 7.92 -4.62
N HIS A 28 2.69 7.00 -3.71
CA HIS A 28 1.74 5.98 -3.24
C HIS A 28 0.60 6.59 -2.44
N PHE A 29 0.86 7.67 -1.72
CA PHE A 29 -0.19 8.41 -1.05
C PHE A 29 -1.18 9.03 -2.04
N ALA A 30 -0.70 9.63 -3.13
CA ALA A 30 -1.54 10.19 -4.18
C ALA A 30 -2.36 9.13 -4.95
N ALA A 31 -1.80 7.92 -5.11
CA ALA A 31 -2.46 6.78 -5.73
C ALA A 31 -3.58 6.14 -4.86
N LEU A 32 -3.66 6.50 -3.57
CA LEU A 32 -4.72 5.98 -2.70
C LEU A 32 -6.10 6.56 -3.05
N PRO A 33 -7.17 5.77 -2.86
CA PRO A 33 -8.54 6.27 -2.87
C PRO A 33 -8.71 7.51 -1.99
N GLY A 34 -9.51 8.47 -2.46
CA GLY A 34 -9.76 9.73 -1.75
C GLY A 34 -10.23 9.51 -0.31
N ASP A 35 -11.08 8.51 -0.08
CA ASP A 35 -11.59 8.18 1.26
C ASP A 35 -10.50 7.79 2.26
N ILE A 36 -9.52 6.99 1.81
CA ILE A 36 -8.40 6.56 2.66
C ILE A 36 -7.48 7.76 2.95
N ARG A 37 -7.23 8.62 1.96
CA ARG A 37 -6.45 9.86 2.15
C ARG A 37 -7.10 10.78 3.18
N THR A 38 -8.39 11.05 3.02
CA THR A 38 -9.15 11.90 3.93
C THR A 38 -9.21 11.32 5.34
N GLY A 39 -9.35 9.99 5.47
CA GLY A 39 -9.28 9.30 6.75
C GLY A 39 -7.94 9.47 7.47
N ILE A 40 -6.82 9.33 6.75
CA ILE A 40 -5.48 9.53 7.32
C ILE A 40 -5.29 10.98 7.76
N ILE A 41 -5.62 11.96 6.89
CA ILE A 41 -5.46 13.38 7.18
C ILE A 41 -6.34 13.78 8.36
N GLY A 42 -7.61 13.38 8.36
CA GLY A 42 -8.57 13.68 9.43
C GLY A 42 -8.17 13.06 10.77
N ALA A 43 -7.70 11.80 10.78
CA ALA A 43 -7.24 11.15 11.99
C ALA A 43 -5.95 11.78 12.55
N HIS A 44 -5.03 12.19 11.67
CA HIS A 44 -3.81 12.91 12.07
C HIS A 44 -4.13 14.30 12.64
N ALA A 45 -4.96 15.08 11.95
CA ALA A 45 -5.38 16.41 12.38
C ALA A 45 -6.12 16.37 13.73
N ALA A 46 -6.95 15.34 13.95
CA ALA A 46 -7.66 15.15 15.21
C ALA A 46 -6.79 14.55 16.34
N GLY A 47 -5.50 14.27 16.09
CA GLY A 47 -4.61 13.63 17.09
C GLY A 47 -4.99 12.19 17.46
N ARG A 48 -5.93 11.57 16.74
CA ARG A 48 -6.44 10.21 17.00
C ARG A 48 -5.46 9.16 16.48
N LYS A 49 -4.42 8.89 17.28
CA LYS A 49 -3.33 7.96 16.92
C LYS A 49 -3.81 6.54 16.60
N ALA A 50 -4.89 6.08 17.25
CA ALA A 50 -5.47 4.76 16.97
C ALA A 50 -6.07 4.71 15.56
N ASP A 51 -6.91 5.69 15.22
CA ASP A 51 -7.54 5.82 13.91
C ASP A 51 -6.50 6.03 12.81
N HIS A 52 -5.50 6.88 13.07
CA HIS A 52 -4.39 7.09 12.14
C HIS A 52 -3.67 5.77 11.82
N ARG A 53 -3.36 4.95 12.83
CA ARG A 53 -2.75 3.62 12.63
C ARG A 53 -3.68 2.65 11.90
N ARG A 54 -5.00 2.76 12.06
CA ARG A 54 -6.01 1.94 11.37
C ARG A 54 -6.07 2.31 9.89
N GLU A 55 -6.21 3.59 9.57
CA GLU A 55 -6.26 4.05 8.17
C GLU A 55 -4.94 3.80 7.44
N CYS A 56 -3.79 3.95 8.11
CA CYS A 56 -2.52 3.55 7.53
C CYS A 56 -2.41 2.03 7.27
N ARG A 57 -3.01 1.17 8.10
CA ARG A 57 -3.08 -0.28 7.83
C ARG A 57 -3.97 -0.58 6.64
N ARG A 58 -5.11 0.11 6.53
CA ARG A 58 -6.03 0.01 5.39
C ARG A 58 -5.35 0.43 4.08
N ALA A 59 -4.57 1.52 4.11
CA ALA A 59 -3.78 1.97 2.98
C ALA A 59 -2.73 0.93 2.55
N ALA A 60 -2.00 0.36 3.50
CA ALA A 60 -1.02 -0.69 3.22
C ALA A 60 -1.70 -1.94 2.60
N ALA A 61 -2.82 -2.39 3.16
CA ALA A 61 -3.57 -3.52 2.62
C ALA A 61 -4.05 -3.28 1.18
N HIS A 62 -4.54 -2.08 0.87
CA HIS A 62 -4.95 -1.72 -0.49
C HIS A 62 -3.77 -1.75 -1.46
N LEU A 63 -2.60 -1.24 -1.05
CA LEU A 63 -1.41 -1.23 -1.90
C LEU A 63 -0.83 -2.63 -2.08
N SER A 64 -0.85 -3.47 -1.04
CA SER A 64 -0.49 -4.88 -1.14
C SER A 64 -1.45 -5.67 -2.02
N ALA A 65 -2.76 -5.42 -1.95
CA ALA A 65 -3.75 -6.03 -2.83
C ALA A 65 -3.54 -5.60 -4.29
N ALA A 66 -3.27 -4.32 -4.54
CA ALA A 66 -2.94 -3.82 -5.87
C ALA A 66 -1.64 -4.43 -6.42
N ALA A 67 -0.61 -4.58 -5.59
CA ALA A 67 0.63 -5.25 -5.96
C ALA A 67 0.43 -6.75 -6.24
N GLY A 68 -0.39 -7.43 -5.43
CA GLY A 68 -0.74 -8.84 -5.65
C GLY A 68 -1.51 -9.07 -6.95
N GLN A 69 -2.42 -8.17 -7.32
CA GLN A 69 -3.14 -8.22 -8.59
C GLN A 69 -2.22 -7.97 -9.79
N ALA A 70 -1.23 -7.08 -9.66
CA ALA A 70 -0.26 -6.81 -10.72
C ALA A 70 0.65 -8.01 -11.05
N THR A 71 0.67 -9.06 -10.21
CA THR A 71 1.52 -10.23 -10.39
C THR A 71 0.79 -11.41 -11.06
N VAL A 72 -0.47 -11.25 -11.46
CA VAL A 72 -1.11 -12.26 -12.34
C VAL A 72 -0.55 -12.07 -13.74
N THR A 73 0.57 -12.74 -14.02
CA THR A 73 1.10 -12.81 -15.37
C THR A 73 0.11 -13.58 -16.27
N PRO A 74 0.05 -13.27 -17.57
CA PRO A 74 -0.82 -14.01 -18.49
C PRO A 74 -0.56 -15.51 -18.46
N GLU A 75 0.67 -15.97 -18.19
CA GLU A 75 0.95 -17.40 -18.00
C GLU A 75 0.21 -17.98 -16.78
N ARG A 76 0.21 -17.26 -15.65
CA ARG A 76 -0.47 -17.70 -14.42
C ARG A 76 -1.99 -17.66 -14.55
N ALA A 77 -2.53 -16.70 -15.30
CA ALA A 77 -3.95 -16.62 -15.64
C ALA A 77 -4.38 -17.80 -16.54
N PHE A 78 -3.54 -18.17 -17.50
CA PHE A 78 -3.77 -19.31 -18.38
C PHE A 78 -3.72 -20.64 -17.61
N GLU A 79 -2.75 -20.81 -16.71
CA GLU A 79 -2.60 -22.01 -15.87
C GLU A 79 -3.81 -22.20 -14.91
N LEU A 80 -4.33 -21.10 -14.36
CA LEU A 80 -5.58 -21.12 -13.56
C LEU A 80 -6.80 -21.48 -14.41
N SER A 81 -6.87 -20.95 -15.64
CA SER A 81 -7.96 -21.25 -16.58
C SER A 81 -7.93 -22.71 -17.04
N GLN A 82 -6.75 -23.27 -17.28
CA GLN A 82 -6.58 -24.69 -17.61
C GLN A 82 -6.98 -25.60 -16.44
N ARG A 83 -6.69 -25.23 -15.19
CA ARG A 83 -7.16 -25.99 -14.01
C ARG A 83 -8.67 -25.99 -13.85
N LEU A 84 -9.33 -24.87 -14.15
CA LEU A 84 -10.79 -24.74 -14.08
C LEU A 84 -11.52 -25.52 -15.19
N LEU A 85 -10.88 -25.72 -16.34
CA LEU A 85 -11.44 -26.46 -17.48
C LEU A 85 -11.01 -27.95 -17.51
N GLY A 86 -10.08 -28.34 -16.64
CA GLY A 86 -9.40 -29.64 -16.65
C GLY A 86 -9.95 -30.69 -15.68
N GLU A 87 -11.14 -30.53 -15.10
CA GLU A 87 -11.81 -31.62 -14.37
C GLU A 87 -12.53 -32.57 -15.35
N ARG A 88 -11.82 -33.59 -15.84
CA ARG A 88 -12.40 -34.81 -16.40
C ARG A 88 -11.59 -36.03 -15.99
#